data_AF-A0A9J6G6Z9-F1
#
_entry.id   AF-A0A9J6G6Z9-F1
#
_cell.length_a   1.000
_cell.length_b   1.000
_cell.length_c   1.000
_cell.angle_alpha   90.00
_cell.angle_beta   90.00
_cell.angle_gamma   90.00
#
_symmetry.space_group_name_H-M   'P 1'
#
loop_
_entity.id
_entity.type
_entity.pdbx_description
1 polymer ?
#
loop_
_entity_poly.entity_id
_entity_poly.type
_entity_poly.pdbx_seq_one_letter_code
_entity_poly.pdbx_strand_id
1 'polypeptide(L)'
;MTRDIYETDYYRKGGKGLLPVRWMAPESLKDGIFTSHSDVWSYGVVLWEMATLASQPYQGLSNEQVLKYVISGGIMEKPENCPEKL
;
A
#
# COMPACT_ATOMS: atom_id res chain seq x y z
N MET A 1 17.67 9.87 -2.28
CA MET A 1 18.03 9.61 -0.87
C MET A 1 18.00 8.09 -0.72
N THR A 2 19.16 7.46 -0.56
CA THR A 2 19.29 5.99 -0.53
C THR A 2 19.47 5.52 0.90
N ARG A 3 18.88 4.35 1.16
CA ARG A 3 18.72 3.61 2.41
C ARG A 3 20.05 3.38 3.15
N ASP A 4 20.08 3.63 4.46
CA ASP A 4 21.02 2.98 5.38
C ASP A 4 20.26 1.85 6.10
N ILE A 5 20.78 0.63 6.00
CA ILE A 5 20.06 -0.63 6.32
C ILE A 5 20.51 -1.17 7.68
N TYR A 6 21.54 -0.58 8.27
CA TYR A 6 22.27 -1.21 9.38
C TYR A 6 21.80 -0.77 10.76
N GLU A 7 20.94 0.24 10.89
CA GLU A 7 20.56 0.77 12.21
C GLU A 7 19.19 0.29 12.75
N THR A 8 18.27 -0.19 11.90
CA THR A 8 16.97 -0.74 12.35
C THR A 8 16.24 -1.47 11.21
N ASP A 9 15.58 -2.60 11.49
CA ASP A 9 14.78 -3.38 10.52
C ASP A 9 13.51 -2.66 9.99
N TYR A 10 13.29 -1.40 10.38
CA TYR A 10 12.16 -0.59 9.93
C TYR A 10 12.49 0.91 9.90
N TYR A 11 12.02 1.60 8.85
CA TYR A 11 12.04 3.06 8.80
C TYR A 11 10.82 3.64 9.54
N ARG A 12 11.00 4.75 10.27
CA ARG A 12 9.90 5.61 10.76
C ARG A 12 10.04 6.99 10.13
N LYS A 13 9.03 7.39 9.36
CA LYS A 13 9.00 8.73 8.76
C LYS A 13 8.72 9.79 9.84
N GLY A 14 9.74 10.56 10.21
CA GLY A 14 9.55 11.77 11.02
C GLY A 14 9.07 12.93 10.15
N GLY A 15 7.77 13.27 10.18
CA GLY A 15 7.24 14.55 9.65
C GLY A 15 6.08 14.46 8.63
N LYS A 16 5.45 15.62 8.35
CA LYS A 16 4.32 15.83 7.41
C LYS A 16 4.73 15.76 5.93
N GLY A 17 5.48 14.75 5.52
CA GLY A 17 5.76 14.53 4.10
C GLY A 17 4.57 13.87 3.41
N LEU A 18 4.30 14.19 2.15
CA LEU A 18 3.30 13.51 1.32
C LEU A 18 3.50 11.97 1.38
N LEU A 19 2.41 11.23 1.58
CA LEU A 19 2.41 9.77 1.72
C LEU A 19 1.54 9.14 0.63
N PRO A 20 1.99 8.06 -0.04
CA PRO A 20 1.23 7.37 -1.07
C PRO A 20 0.20 6.42 -0.43
N VAL A 21 -0.80 6.98 0.26
CA VAL A 21 -1.76 6.26 1.14
C VAL A 21 -2.34 4.99 0.50
N ARG A 22 -2.66 5.01 -0.80
CA ARG A 22 -3.30 3.88 -1.50
C ARG A 22 -2.38 2.69 -1.76
N TRP A 23 -1.06 2.86 -1.65
CA TRP A 23 -0.07 1.79 -1.81
C TRP A 23 0.48 1.30 -0.47
N MET A 24 0.21 2.01 0.62
CA MET A 24 0.81 1.70 1.92
C MET A 24 0.12 0.52 2.61
N ALA A 25 0.94 -0.30 3.27
CA ALA A 25 0.47 -1.41 4.09
C ALA A 25 -0.23 -0.91 5.38
N PRO A 26 -1.09 -1.74 6.01
CA PRO A 26 -1.80 -1.37 7.23
C PRO A 26 -0.88 -0.89 8.36
N GLU A 27 0.26 -1.55 8.59
CA GLU A 27 1.26 -1.18 9.59
C GLU A 27 1.97 0.14 9.24
N SER A 28 2.16 0.41 7.95
CA SER A 28 2.74 1.66 7.48
C SER A 28 1.76 2.83 7.65
N LEU A 29 0.46 2.59 7.46
CA LEU A 29 -0.59 3.59 7.65
C LEU A 29 -0.84 3.90 9.14
N LYS A 30 -0.83 2.87 9.98
CA LYS A 30 -1.14 3.00 11.41
C LYS A 30 0.04 3.50 12.22
N ASP A 31 1.21 2.87 12.06
CA ASP A 31 2.36 3.04 12.95
C ASP A 31 3.57 3.68 12.24
N GLY A 32 3.44 3.98 10.94
CA GLY A 32 4.53 4.56 10.14
C GLY A 32 5.71 3.61 9.97
N ILE A 33 5.48 2.29 10.09
CA ILE A 33 6.50 1.23 9.98
C ILE A 33 6.62 0.80 8.52
N PHE A 34 7.84 0.82 7.99
CA PHE A 34 8.13 0.37 6.62
C PHE A 34 9.16 -0.75 6.66
N THR A 35 8.80 -1.91 6.11
CA THR A 35 9.59 -3.14 6.05
C THR A 35 9.48 -3.78 4.67
N SER A 36 10.26 -4.83 4.40
CA SER A 36 10.09 -5.63 3.17
C SER A 36 8.69 -6.23 3.02
N HIS A 37 7.97 -6.50 4.11
CA HIS A 37 6.59 -6.98 4.05
C HIS A 37 5.62 -5.88 3.57
N SER A 38 5.85 -4.63 3.98
CA SER A 38 5.08 -3.49 3.46
C SER A 38 5.38 -3.20 1.98
N ASP A 39 6.58 -3.53 1.51
CA ASP A 39 6.92 -3.48 0.08
C ASP A 39 6.16 -4.56 -0.69
N VAL A 40 6.04 -5.78 -0.14
CA VAL A 40 5.23 -6.87 -0.74
C VAL A 40 3.75 -6.46 -0.85
N TRP A 41 3.20 -5.79 0.16
CA TRP A 41 1.85 -5.20 0.08
C TRP A 41 1.74 -4.21 -1.08
N SER A 42 2.68 -3.26 -1.15
CA SER A 42 2.72 -2.24 -2.21
C SER A 42 2.81 -2.87 -3.60
N TYR A 43 3.59 -3.97 -3.73
CA TYR A 43 3.68 -4.75 -4.96
C TYR A 43 2.34 -5.40 -5.35
N GLY A 44 1.55 -5.87 -4.37
CA GLY A 44 0.19 -6.34 -4.62
C GLY A 44 -0.72 -5.27 -5.25
N VAL A 45 -0.59 -4.01 -4.81
CA VAL A 45 -1.28 -2.88 -5.43
C VAL A 45 -0.81 -2.66 -6.87
N VAL A 46 0.50 -2.75 -7.13
CA VAL A 46 1.05 -2.66 -8.50
C VAL A 46 0.52 -3.76 -9.42
N LEU A 47 0.40 -5.00 -8.93
CA LEU A 47 -0.20 -6.09 -9.69
C LEU A 47 -1.67 -5.81 -10.02
N TRP A 48 -2.41 -5.24 -9.07
CA TRP A 48 -3.79 -4.81 -9.29
C TRP A 48 -3.89 -3.70 -10.35
N GLU A 49 -2.96 -2.74 -10.33
CA GLU A 49 -2.88 -1.70 -11.36
C GLU A 49 -2.58 -2.30 -12.74
N MET A 50 -1.64 -3.25 -12.83
CA MET A 50 -1.35 -3.95 -14.10
C MET A 50 -2.58 -4.66 -14.66
N ALA A 51 -3.35 -5.34 -13.80
CA ALA A 51 -4.56 -6.06 -14.20
C ALA A 51 -5.72 -5.12 -14.61
N THR A 52 -5.75 -3.89 -14.10
CA THR A 52 -6.81 -2.90 -14.36
C THR A 52 -6.39 -1.80 -15.33
N LEU A 53 -5.27 -1.98 -16.04
CA LEU A 53 -4.70 -0.99 -16.96
C LEU A 53 -4.48 0.38 -16.30
N ALA A 54 -3.87 0.36 -15.11
CA ALA A 54 -3.55 1.52 -14.27
C ALA A 54 -4.79 2.31 -13.80
N SER A 55 -5.88 1.61 -13.49
CA SER A 55 -7.01 2.23 -12.79
C SER A 55 -6.59 2.71 -11.40
N GLN A 56 -7.35 3.64 -10.81
CA GLN A 56 -7.04 4.16 -9.48
C GLN A 56 -7.35 3.10 -8.39
N PRO A 57 -6.36 2.69 -7.57
CA PRO A 57 -6.62 1.78 -6.45
C PRO A 57 -7.65 2.38 -5.48
N TYR A 58 -8.63 1.59 -5.02
CA TYR A 58 -9.73 2.06 -4.16
C TYR A 58 -10.53 3.25 -4.73
N GLN A 59 -10.84 3.20 -6.02
CA GLN A 59 -11.61 4.25 -6.72
C GLN A 59 -12.92 4.57 -5.96
N GLY A 60 -13.27 5.85 -5.89
CA GLY A 60 -14.46 6.34 -5.18
C GLY A 60 -14.28 6.61 -3.68
N LEU A 61 -13.17 6.18 -3.07
CA LEU A 61 -12.83 6.52 -1.69
C LEU A 61 -11.87 7.71 -1.63
N SER A 62 -12.01 8.58 -0.64
CA SER A 62 -11.01 9.60 -0.29
C SER A 62 -9.79 8.98 0.39
N ASN A 63 -8.66 9.69 0.47
CA ASN A 63 -7.47 9.17 1.16
C ASN A 63 -7.74 8.81 2.63
N GLU A 64 -8.58 9.58 3.34
CA GLU A 64 -8.96 9.27 4.72
C GLU A 64 -9.81 8.00 4.81
N GLN A 65 -10.71 7.80 3.85
CA GLN A 65 -11.54 6.59 3.76
C GLN A 65 -10.68 5.35 3.44
N VAL A 66 -9.73 5.47 2.51
CA VAL A 66 -8.78 4.38 2.18
C VAL A 66 -7.97 4.01 3.42
N LEU A 67 -7.44 5.00 4.14
CA LEU A 67 -6.68 4.76 5.37
C LEU A 67 -7.51 3.94 6.38
N LYS A 68 -8.75 4.34 6.65
CA LYS A 68 -9.63 3.62 7.60
C LYS A 68 -9.98 2.22 7.08
N TYR A 69 -10.28 2.10 5.79
CA TYR A 69 -10.66 0.83 5.16
C TYR A 69 -9.53 -0.20 5.24
N VAL A 70 -8.32 0.18 4.81
CA VAL A 70 -7.14 -0.70 4.82
C VAL A 70 -6.73 -1.08 6.24
N ILE A 71 -6.75 -0.13 7.19
CA ILE A 71 -6.46 -0.44 8.61
C ILE A 71 -7.48 -1.42 9.21
N SER A 72 -8.74 -1.38 8.75
CA SER A 72 -9.78 -2.34 9.17
C SER A 72 -9.65 -3.73 8.51
N GLY A 73 -8.64 -3.95 7.68
CA GLY A 73 -8.41 -5.22 6.97
C GLY A 73 -9.13 -5.32 5.62
N GLY A 74 -9.69 -4.22 5.13
CA GLY A 74 -10.27 -4.15 3.79
C GLY A 74 -9.21 -4.27 2.70
N ILE A 75 -9.55 -4.98 1.62
CA ILE A 75 -8.69 -5.17 0.44
C ILE A 75 -9.48 -4.83 -0.83
N MET A 76 -8.78 -4.50 -1.91
CA MET A 76 -9.44 -4.24 -3.20
C MET A 76 -10.13 -5.49 -3.73
N GLU A 77 -11.23 -5.28 -4.45
CA GLU A 77 -11.89 -6.34 -5.18
C GLU A 77 -11.00 -6.83 -6.32
N LYS A 78 -11.17 -8.12 -6.64
CA LYS A 78 -10.47 -8.76 -7.76
C LYS A 78 -10.91 -8.08 -9.07
N PRO A 79 -9.96 -7.64 -9.92
CA PRO A 79 -10.28 -7.06 -11.23
C PRO A 79 -11.11 -7.99 -12.12
N GLU A 80 -11.95 -7.41 -12.96
CA GLU A 80 -12.70 -8.15 -13.98
C GLU A 80 -11.73 -8.90 -14.91
N ASN A 81 -12.09 -10.15 -15.27
CA ASN A 81 -11.28 -11.04 -16.11
C ASN A 81 -9.89 -11.41 -15.54
N CYS A 82 -9.60 -11.13 -14.27
CA CYS A 82 -8.37 -11.60 -13.65
C CYS A 82 -8.42 -13.13 -13.48
N PRO A 83 -7.44 -13.90 -14.00
CA PRO A 83 -7.44 -15.35 -13.89
C PRO A 83 -7.37 -15.81 -12.43
N GLU A 84 -8.05 -16.91 -12.08
CA GLU A 84 -8.02 -17.46 -10.70
C GLU A 84 -6.69 -18.14 -10.36
N LYS A 85 -5.92 -18.54 -11.38
CA LYS A 85 -4.61 -19.16 -11.24
C LYS A 85 -3.68 -18.56 -12.29
N LEU A 86 -2.47 -18.22 -11.86
CA LEU A 86 -1.32 -18.01 -12.75
C LEU A 86 -0.78 -19.35 -13.21
#